data_AF-A0A3N1P5W7-F1
#
_entry.id   AF-A0A3N1P5W7-F1
#
_cell.length_a   1.000
_cell.length_b   1.000
_cell.length_c   1.000
_cell.angle_alpha   90.00
_cell.angle_beta   90.00
_cell.angle_gamma   90.00
#
_symmetry.space_group_name_H-M   'P 1'
#
loop_
_entity.id
_entity.type
_entity.pdbx_description
1 polymer ?
#
loop_
_entity_poly.entity_id
_entity_poly.type
_entity_poly.pdbx_seq_one_letter_code
_entity_poly.pdbx_strand_id
1 'polypeptide(L)'
;MLDTSNLFHVSSVLNRQSIARHGLDWTRMGAAPGIAGSRRPEVKGIFVCRGEEETDFFLQINNTGGPVDLWSVDGIDEGSLLDNGNGFVYLPGRIPAAQVRLVRSDVPPQLGF
;
A
#
# COMPACT_ATOMS: atom_id res chain seq x y z
N MET A 1 14.51 21.23 -5.43
CA MET A 1 13.62 20.92 -4.29
C MET A 1 13.15 19.51 -4.55
N LEU A 2 13.46 18.55 -3.67
CA LEU A 2 12.96 17.20 -3.84
C LEU A 2 11.46 17.28 -3.55
N ASP A 3 10.64 17.20 -4.59
CA ASP A 3 9.22 16.87 -4.45
C ASP A 3 9.18 15.54 -3.70
N THR A 4 9.03 15.60 -2.38
CA THR A 4 8.67 14.43 -1.59
C THR A 4 7.21 14.19 -1.87
N SER A 5 6.95 13.54 -3.00
CA SER A 5 5.64 13.02 -3.33
C SER A 5 5.18 12.14 -2.19
N ASN A 6 4.07 12.52 -1.56
CA ASN A 6 3.44 11.73 -0.51
C ASN A 6 2.80 10.50 -1.16
N LEU A 7 3.62 9.47 -1.39
CA LEU A 7 3.14 8.18 -1.83
C LEU A 7 2.58 7.42 -0.63
N PHE A 8 1.43 6.80 -0.83
CA PHE A 8 0.78 6.03 0.20
C PHE A 8 0.61 4.58 -0.18
N HIS A 9 0.48 3.71 0.81
CA HIS A 9 0.12 2.31 0.62
C HIS A 9 -0.93 1.92 1.65
N VAL A 10 -1.98 1.23 1.20
CA VAL A 10 -3.03 0.71 2.07
C VAL A 10 -2.82 -0.80 2.25
N SER A 11 -2.78 -1.26 3.49
CA SER A 11 -2.60 -2.68 3.81
C SER A 11 -3.46 -3.10 4.99
N SER A 12 -3.85 -4.37 5.06
CA SER A 12 -4.54 -4.90 6.24
C SER A 12 -3.73 -4.69 7.51
N VAL A 13 -4.41 -4.39 8.63
CA VAL A 13 -3.78 -4.29 9.96
C VAL A 13 -3.03 -5.56 10.36
N LEU A 14 -3.43 -6.71 9.81
CA LEU A 14 -2.78 -8.00 10.07
C LEU A 14 -1.34 -8.04 9.54
N ASN A 15 -1.01 -7.18 8.57
CA ASN A 15 0.35 -7.06 8.04
C ASN A 15 1.21 -6.07 8.85
N ARG A 16 0.64 -5.30 9.80
CA ARG A 16 1.32 -4.19 10.49
C ARG A 16 2.65 -4.58 11.10
N GLN A 17 2.69 -5.69 11.84
CA GLN A 17 3.92 -6.16 12.48
C GLN A 17 4.99 -6.59 11.45
N SER A 18 4.57 -7.20 10.35
CA SER A 18 5.47 -7.59 9.26
C SER A 18 6.05 -6.36 8.57
N ILE A 19 5.20 -5.38 8.26
CA ILE A 19 5.60 -4.13 7.61
C ILE A 19 6.56 -3.33 8.49
N ALA A 20 6.25 -3.20 9.78
CA ALA A 20 7.13 -2.51 10.72
C ALA A 20 8.53 -3.16 10.83
N ARG A 21 8.63 -4.48 10.67
CA ARG A 21 9.90 -5.22 10.79
C ARG A 21 10.68 -5.32 9.48
N HIS A 22 9.98 -5.43 8.35
CA HIS A 22 10.58 -5.82 7.07
C HIS A 22 10.37 -4.79 5.96
N GLY A 23 9.51 -3.80 6.19
CA GLY A 23 9.01 -2.89 5.16
C GLY A 23 7.93 -3.55 4.31
N LEU A 24 7.64 -2.92 3.17
CA LEU A 24 6.66 -3.46 2.22
C LEU A 24 7.37 -4.45 1.29
N ASP A 25 7.02 -5.73 1.45
CA ASP A 25 7.65 -6.85 0.76
C ASP A 25 6.59 -7.78 0.17
N TRP A 26 6.43 -7.73 -1.15
CA TRP A 26 5.46 -8.54 -1.90
C TRP A 26 5.68 -10.05 -1.74
N THR A 27 6.90 -10.49 -1.36
CA THR A 27 7.20 -11.91 -1.11
C THR A 27 6.68 -12.40 0.24
N ARG A 28 6.25 -11.48 1.12
CA ARG A 28 5.75 -11.74 2.48
C ARG A 28 4.25 -11.54 2.62
N MET A 29 3.54 -11.40 1.50
CA MET A 29 2.10 -11.36 1.48
C MET A 29 1.53 -12.70 1.96
N GLY A 30 0.60 -12.69 2.91
CA GLY A 30 -0.01 -13.95 3.38
C GLY A 30 -0.89 -13.88 4.63
N ALA A 31 -0.75 -12.88 5.51
CA ALA A 31 -1.61 -12.76 6.70
C ALA A 31 -3.03 -12.28 6.35
N ALA A 32 -3.18 -11.53 5.26
CA ALA A 32 -4.45 -11.09 4.70
C ALA A 32 -4.35 -10.98 3.17
N PRO A 33 -5.48 -11.00 2.45
CA PRO A 33 -5.54 -10.59 1.04
C PRO A 33 -5.05 -9.13 0.86
N GLY A 34 -4.66 -8.80 -0.37
CA GLY A 34 -4.44 -7.41 -0.79
C GLY A 34 -5.74 -6.64 -0.86
N ILE A 35 -5.67 -5.32 -1.07
CA ILE A 35 -6.87 -4.46 -1.09
C ILE A 35 -7.87 -4.87 -2.17
N ALA A 36 -7.39 -5.28 -3.35
CA ALA A 36 -8.23 -5.83 -4.42
C ALA A 36 -8.72 -7.27 -4.16
N GLY A 37 -8.44 -7.85 -2.98
CA GLY A 37 -8.88 -9.20 -2.59
C GLY A 37 -7.96 -10.34 -3.03
N SER A 38 -6.86 -10.05 -3.75
CA SER A 38 -5.91 -11.09 -4.15
C SER A 38 -5.19 -11.71 -2.96
N ARG A 39 -4.97 -13.02 -2.98
CA ARG A 39 -4.15 -13.74 -1.97
C ARG A 39 -2.67 -13.86 -2.35
N ARG A 40 -2.32 -13.42 -3.56
CA ARG A 40 -0.96 -13.50 -4.11
C ARG A 40 -0.56 -12.14 -4.69
N PRO A 41 0.74 -11.82 -4.73
CA PRO A 41 1.21 -10.60 -5.36
C PRO A 41 0.81 -10.58 -6.84
N GLU A 42 0.16 -9.51 -7.27
CA GLU A 42 -0.25 -9.28 -8.67
C GLU A 42 0.96 -8.86 -9.53
N VAL A 43 1.92 -8.17 -8.92
CA VAL A 43 3.18 -7.73 -9.52
C VAL A 43 4.34 -8.04 -8.58
N LYS A 44 5.57 -8.05 -9.11
CA LYS A 44 6.80 -8.13 -8.30
C LYS A 44 7.16 -6.75 -7.72
N GLY A 45 6.23 -6.15 -6.99
CA GLY A 45 6.32 -4.77 -6.53
C GLY A 45 5.21 -4.39 -5.55
N ILE A 46 5.22 -3.14 -5.13
CA ILE A 46 4.29 -2.56 -4.16
C ILE A 46 3.48 -1.46 -4.83
N PHE A 47 2.16 -1.65 -4.93
CA PHE A 47 1.26 -0.60 -5.39
C PHE A 47 1.25 0.57 -4.41
N VAL A 48 1.28 1.78 -4.94
CA VAL A 48 1.26 3.02 -4.17
C VAL A 48 0.25 4.00 -4.75
N CYS A 49 -0.35 4.80 -3.89
CA CYS A 49 -1.31 5.83 -4.24
C CYS A 49 -0.63 7.20 -4.32
N ARG A 50 -0.96 7.98 -5.34
CA ARG A 50 -0.52 9.37 -5.49
C ARG A 50 -1.49 10.29 -4.75
N GLY A 51 -1.17 10.57 -3.49
CA GLY A 51 -1.96 11.49 -2.66
C GLY A 51 -3.24 10.88 -2.10
N GLU A 52 -4.09 11.76 -1.56
CA GLU A 52 -5.24 11.38 -0.73
C GLU A 52 -6.43 10.84 -1.54
N GLU A 53 -6.70 11.38 -2.74
CA GLU A 53 -7.86 10.97 -3.55
C GLU A 53 -7.78 9.48 -3.96
N GLU A 54 -6.62 9.04 -4.46
CA GLU A 54 -6.40 7.64 -4.80
C GLU A 54 -6.38 6.75 -3.55
N THR A 55 -5.86 7.28 -2.43
CA THR A 55 -5.90 6.58 -1.14
C THR A 55 -7.34 6.32 -0.69
N ASP A 56 -8.21 7.32 -0.77
CA ASP A 56 -9.61 7.23 -0.39
C ASP A 56 -10.37 6.21 -1.24
N PHE A 57 -10.08 6.16 -2.55
CA PHE A 57 -10.61 5.12 -3.43
C PHE A 57 -10.25 3.70 -2.92
N PHE A 58 -8.99 3.45 -2.57
CA PHE A 58 -8.57 2.13 -2.05
C PHE A 58 -9.14 1.80 -0.67
N LEU A 59 -9.39 2.81 0.18
CA LEU A 59 -10.10 2.62 1.45
C LEU A 59 -11.57 2.23 1.23
N GLN A 60 -12.22 2.76 0.18
CA GLN A 60 -13.59 2.40 -0.19
C GLN A 60 -13.71 0.98 -0.74
N ILE A 61 -12.77 0.54 -1.59
CA ILE A 61 -12.80 -0.79 -2.21
C ILE A 61 -12.15 -1.89 -1.35
N ASN A 62 -11.93 -1.65 -0.05
CA ASN A 62 -11.20 -2.56 0.84
C ASN A 62 -11.81 -3.99 0.89
N ASN A 63 -11.19 -4.92 0.16
CA ASN A 63 -11.55 -6.34 0.15
C ASN A 63 -10.61 -7.21 1.02
N THR A 64 -9.92 -6.63 2.01
CA THR A 64 -9.02 -7.39 2.89
C THR A 64 -9.75 -8.22 3.95
N GLY A 65 -11.06 -7.98 4.14
CA GLY A 65 -11.90 -8.67 5.14
C GLY A 65 -11.80 -8.09 6.55
N GLY A 66 -11.24 -6.90 6.71
CA GLY A 66 -11.09 -6.25 8.02
C GLY A 66 -10.58 -4.81 7.91
N PRO A 67 -10.22 -4.19 9.04
CA PRO A 67 -9.64 -2.86 9.03
C PRO A 67 -8.29 -2.84 8.32
N VAL A 68 -7.91 -1.65 7.86
CA VAL A 68 -6.66 -1.40 7.13
C VAL A 68 -5.88 -0.24 7.74
N ASP A 69 -4.58 -0.25 7.51
CA ASP A 69 -3.65 0.81 7.85
C ASP A 69 -3.25 1.58 6.59
N LEU A 70 -3.04 2.88 6.77
CA LEU A 70 -2.46 3.77 5.78
C LEU A 70 -0.99 4.01 6.11
N TRP A 71 -0.12 3.76 5.15
CA TRP A 71 1.32 3.92 5.28
C TRP A 71 1.81 4.99 4.31
N SER A 72 2.64 5.93 4.74
CA SER A 72 3.41 6.78 3.83
C SER A 72 4.69 6.07 3.43
N VAL A 73 5.06 6.26 2.17
CA VAL A 73 6.32 5.79 1.58
C VAL A 73 7.16 7.02 1.23
N ASP A 74 8.26 7.19 1.94
CA ASP A 74 9.15 8.35 1.82
C ASP A 74 10.37 8.02 0.92
N GLY A 75 10.91 9.04 0.25
CA GLY A 75 12.21 8.93 -0.45
C GLY A 75 12.17 8.16 -1.78
N ILE A 76 11.02 8.13 -2.43
CA ILE A 76 10.82 7.50 -3.73
C ILE A 76 10.85 8.55 -4.85
N ASP A 77 11.55 8.22 -5.92
CA ASP A 77 11.47 8.96 -7.18
C ASP A 77 10.22 8.53 -7.96
N GLU A 78 9.29 9.45 -8.22
CA GLU A 78 8.09 9.15 -9.01
C GLU A 78 8.41 8.65 -10.42
N GLY A 79 9.55 9.04 -11.01
CA GLY A 79 10.00 8.55 -12.31
C GLY A 79 10.31 7.05 -12.33
N SER A 80 10.47 6.42 -11.16
CA SER A 80 10.70 4.98 -11.01
C SER A 80 9.41 4.15 -10.92
N LEU A 81 8.24 4.80 -10.85
CA LEU A 81 6.95 4.15 -10.79
C LEU A 81 6.60 3.49 -12.12
N LEU A 82 6.09 2.26 -12.04
CA LEU A 82 5.64 1.50 -13.20
C LEU A 82 4.10 1.37 -13.18
N ASP A 83 3.52 1.22 -14.36
CA ASP A 83 2.11 0.87 -14.57
C ASP A 83 2.07 -0.45 -15.35
N ASN A 84 1.19 -1.37 -14.97
CA ASN A 84 1.01 -2.67 -15.64
C ASN A 84 -0.22 -2.72 -16.57
N GLY A 85 -0.88 -1.58 -16.81
CA GLY A 85 -2.10 -1.44 -17.60
C GLY A 85 -3.39 -1.48 -16.77
N ASN A 86 -3.33 -1.60 -15.44
CA ASN A 86 -4.51 -1.59 -14.56
C ASN A 86 -4.93 -0.17 -14.11
N GLY A 87 -4.18 0.86 -14.49
CA GLY A 87 -4.45 2.26 -14.12
C GLY A 87 -3.89 2.68 -12.76
N PHE A 88 -3.15 1.80 -12.07
CA PHE A 88 -2.50 2.06 -10.79
C PHE A 88 -1.00 1.85 -10.89
N VAL A 89 -0.25 2.66 -10.15
CA VAL A 89 1.20 2.62 -10.19
C VAL A 89 1.80 1.79 -9.06
N TYR A 90 2.96 1.22 -9.32
CA TYR A 90 3.69 0.43 -8.34
C TYR A 90 5.19 0.68 -8.40
N LEU A 91 5.84 0.47 -7.26
CA LEU A 91 7.28 0.42 -7.13
C LEU A 91 7.76 -1.01 -7.38
N PRO A 92 8.65 -1.25 -8.37
CA PRO A 92 9.23 -2.57 -8.56
C PRO A 92 10.11 -2.94 -7.35
N GLY A 93 10.01 -4.18 -6.89
CA GLY A 93 10.81 -4.67 -5.77
C GLY A 93 10.18 -4.41 -4.40
N ARG A 94 11.04 -4.23 -3.39
CA ARG A 94 10.66 -4.11 -1.97
C ARG A 94 10.96 -2.69 -1.49
N ILE A 95 10.18 -2.22 -0.52
CA ILE A 95 10.41 -0.92 0.13
C ILE A 95 10.91 -1.19 1.56
N PRO A 96 12.12 -0.74 1.92
CA PRO A 96 12.67 -0.94 3.27
C PRO A 96 11.81 -0.31 4.37
N ALA A 97 11.80 -0.92 5.56
CA ALA A 97 11.07 -0.39 6.73
C ALA A 97 11.43 1.06 7.08
N ALA A 98 12.67 1.48 6.82
CA ALA A 98 13.12 2.85 7.07
C ALA A 98 12.43 3.91 6.18
N GLN A 99 11.81 3.49 5.07
CA GLN A 99 11.08 4.35 4.14
C GLN A 99 9.56 4.29 4.35
N VAL A 100 9.09 3.55 5.35
CA VAL A 100 7.67 3.27 5.54
C VAL A 100 7.26 3.75 6.93
N ARG A 101 6.22 4.60 6.99
CA ARG A 101 5.70 5.15 8.24
C ARG A 101 4.20 4.97 8.31
N LEU A 102 3.70 4.50 9.45
CA LEU A 102 2.26 4.39 9.70
C LEU A 102 1.67 5.80 9.87
N VAL A 103 0.70 6.15 9.03
CA VAL A 103 0.04 7.47 9.02
C VAL A 103 -1.32 7.40 9.71
N ARG A 104 -2.10 6.37 9.40
CA ARG A 104 -3.41 6.12 10.02
C ARG A 104 -3.55 4.62 10.27
N SER A 105 -4.08 4.25 11.44
CA SER A 105 -4.26 2.85 11.79
C SER A 105 -5.73 2.48 11.94
N ASP A 106 -6.01 1.19 11.78
CA ASP A 106 -7.30 0.57 12.13
C ASP A 106 -8.51 1.24 11.44
N VAL A 107 -8.32 1.69 10.19
CA VAL A 107 -9.39 2.29 9.40
C VAL A 107 -10.43 1.21 9.10
N PRO A 108 -11.67 1.36 9.59
CA PRO A 108 -12.69 0.35 9.36
C PRO A 108 -13.05 0.28 7.87
N PRO A 109 -13.46 -0.90 7.36
CA PRO A 109 -14.02 -0.98 6.02
C PRO A 109 -15.24 -0.04 5.94
N GLN A 110 -15.30 0.77 4.88
CA GLN A 110 -16.49 1.54 4.60
C GLN A 110 -17.56 0.56 4.11
N LEU A 111 -18.56 0.30 4.95
CA LEU A 111 -19.77 -0.39 4.51
C LEU A 111 -20.41 0.50 3.44
N GLY A 112 -20.42 0.04 2.19
CA GLY A 112 -21.07 0.73 1.10
C GLY A 112 -22.54 1.01 1.40
N PHE A 113 -23.05 2.12 0.88
CA PHE A 113 -24.44 2.58 0.93
C PHE A 113 -25.45 1.49 0.55
#